data_AF-A0A7X8U936-F1
#
_entry.id   AF-A0A7X8U936-F1
#
_cell.length_a   1.000
_cell.length_b   1.000
_cell.length_c   1.000
_cell.angle_alpha   90.00
_cell.angle_beta   90.00
_cell.angle_gamma   90.00
#
_symmetry.space_group_name_H-M   'P 1'
#
loop_
_entity.id
_entity.type
_entity.pdbx_description
1 polymer ?
#
loop_
_entity_poly.entity_id
_entity_poly.type
_entity_poly.pdbx_seq_one_letter_code
_entity_poly.pdbx_strand_id
1 'polypeptide(L)'
;DKNYFKNTTADIFADLKTAWLNNLQDLNVCSQRGLVECFDSTIGAGTVLMPFGGHYQATPGIGMAAKLPVESGDTSTCTLMTYGYNAQIGKWSPFHGALYAVVEAVSKIVAMGGDYRSIRLSLQEYFEKLGNDSSKWGKPFAALLGAYHAQMQLGIPAIGGKDSMSGTFLDLHVPPTLVAFAVDTADVRNLISPEFKRTDSQVVYIPVVRDDCELPDFDLMRASYQRITQLIHAGKIIAAHPVRGGGIAEALSKMAFGNRIGFLMEEKAFTPEELKTLLFAPAYGSLVAEIPADVDVNETLDKIPYQLLGRTQEEEMIAIASMTISLQEAQVAWEAPLENVFPTQTDKLVRPAPPTVFYNQRGKAKSSITAAQPRVLIPTFPGTNCEYDTKKRFELAGAQAEIFIIKNLTPAAIEDSIRAMAAKIRESQIIAIPGGFSAGDEPEGSGKFIAAFFRSPRVRDEVMDLLKNRDGLMLGICNGFQALIKLGLVPYGEIRDIDATQPTLT
;
A
#
# COMPACT_ATOMS: atom_id res chain seq x y z
N ASP A 1 27.35 -20.16 17.67
CA ASP A 1 26.49 -20.34 18.87
C ASP A 1 25.21 -19.50 18.91
N LYS A 2 25.05 -18.46 18.08
CA LYS A 2 23.76 -17.75 17.95
C LYS A 2 23.30 -17.60 16.49
N ASN A 3 23.01 -18.72 15.83
CA ASN A 3 22.45 -18.70 14.47
C ASN A 3 21.00 -18.18 14.55
N TYR A 4 20.68 -17.13 13.79
CA TYR A 4 19.36 -16.51 13.78
C TYR A 4 18.25 -17.54 13.52
N PHE A 5 18.40 -18.36 12.48
CA PHE A 5 17.39 -19.34 12.06
C PHE A 5 17.22 -20.52 13.02
N LYS A 6 18.21 -20.79 13.88
CA LYS A 6 18.15 -21.86 14.88
C LYS A 6 17.72 -21.37 16.27
N ASN A 7 17.84 -20.07 16.55
CA ASN A 7 17.67 -19.52 17.91
C ASN A 7 16.42 -18.63 18.10
N THR A 8 15.71 -18.25 17.03
CA THR A 8 14.47 -17.44 17.13
C THR A 8 13.20 -18.27 17.05
N THR A 9 13.26 -19.56 17.37
CA THR A 9 12.08 -20.21 17.94
C THR A 9 11.71 -19.37 19.16
N ALA A 10 10.48 -18.84 19.20
CA ALA A 10 9.95 -18.13 20.38
C ALA A 10 10.35 -18.87 21.67
N ASP A 11 10.38 -18.23 22.84
CA ASP A 11 10.58 -18.96 24.09
C ASP A 11 9.32 -19.84 24.31
N ILE A 12 9.30 -21.05 23.71
CA ILE A 12 8.08 -21.88 23.52
C ILE A 12 7.72 -22.66 24.79
N PHE A 13 8.03 -22.10 25.96
CA PHE A 13 7.61 -22.64 27.26
C PHE A 13 6.19 -22.17 27.64
N ALA A 14 5.50 -21.43 26.76
CA ALA A 14 4.10 -21.02 26.92
C ALA A 14 3.14 -21.88 26.07
N ASP A 15 1.87 -21.90 26.48
CA ASP A 15 0.73 -22.37 25.69
C ASP A 15 0.75 -21.79 24.25
N LEU A 16 0.36 -22.59 23.24
CA LEU A 16 0.45 -22.25 21.82
C LEU A 16 -0.29 -20.95 21.48
N LYS A 17 -1.47 -20.75 22.08
CA LYS A 17 -2.26 -19.53 21.88
C LYS A 17 -1.52 -18.30 22.40
N THR A 18 -0.93 -18.39 23.59
CA THR A 18 -0.11 -17.32 24.16
C THR A 18 1.10 -16.99 23.27
N ALA A 19 1.81 -17.99 22.77
CA ALA A 19 2.93 -17.78 21.84
C ALA A 19 2.49 -17.08 20.55
N TRP A 20 1.32 -17.45 20.01
CA TRP A 20 0.74 -16.82 18.82
C TRP A 20 0.41 -15.35 19.02
N LEU A 21 -0.26 -15.00 20.12
CA LEU A 21 -0.64 -13.61 20.41
C LEU A 21 0.60 -12.74 20.71
N ASN A 22 1.62 -13.29 21.38
CA ASN A 22 2.89 -12.60 21.60
C ASN A 22 3.64 -12.36 20.29
N ASN A 23 3.65 -13.34 19.38
CA ASN A 23 4.23 -13.19 18.05
C ASN A 23 3.58 -12.04 17.27
N LEU A 24 2.24 -11.92 17.33
CA LEU A 24 1.52 -10.81 16.68
C LEU A 24 1.84 -9.43 17.29
N GLN A 25 2.27 -9.40 18.54
CA GLN A 25 2.66 -8.17 19.25
C GLN A 25 4.13 -7.76 19.01
N ASP A 26 4.96 -8.62 18.41
CA ASP A 26 6.35 -8.27 18.10
C ASP A 26 6.41 -7.06 17.15
N LEU A 27 7.33 -6.13 17.40
CA LEU A 27 7.45 -4.90 16.59
C LEU A 27 7.75 -5.14 15.10
N ASN A 28 8.31 -6.30 14.74
CA ASN A 28 8.54 -6.65 13.33
C ASN A 28 7.31 -7.31 12.67
N VAL A 29 6.28 -7.62 13.46
CA VAL A 29 5.07 -8.35 13.06
C VAL A 29 3.81 -7.48 13.17
N CYS A 30 3.70 -6.67 14.23
CA CYS A 30 2.52 -5.90 14.61
C CYS A 30 2.01 -4.94 13.52
N SER A 31 0.78 -4.45 13.71
CA SER A 31 0.13 -3.59 12.74
C SER A 31 0.83 -2.25 12.63
N GLN A 32 1.00 -1.79 11.39
CA GLN A 32 1.48 -0.45 11.06
C GLN A 32 0.34 0.42 10.49
N ARG A 33 -0.91 0.00 10.67
CA ARG A 33 -2.08 0.61 10.04
C ARG A 33 -2.21 2.10 10.30
N GLY A 34 -2.17 2.53 11.56
CA GLY A 34 -2.29 3.96 11.89
C GLY A 34 -1.19 4.82 11.26
N LEU A 35 0.03 4.29 11.14
CA LEU A 35 1.13 5.00 10.46
C LEU A 35 0.88 5.08 8.95
N VAL A 36 0.46 3.98 8.34
CA VAL A 36 0.23 3.91 6.89
C VAL A 36 -0.97 4.77 6.47
N GLU A 37 -2.04 4.82 7.27
CA GLU A 37 -3.23 5.65 7.02
C GLU A 37 -2.96 7.16 7.15
N CYS A 38 -1.78 7.57 7.65
CA CYS A 38 -1.33 8.97 7.59
C CYS A 38 -0.94 9.41 6.16
N PHE A 39 -0.77 8.46 5.22
CA PHE A 39 -0.31 8.73 3.86
C PHE A 39 -1.40 8.43 2.84
N ASP A 40 -1.53 9.28 1.83
CA ASP A 40 -2.42 9.05 0.70
C ASP A 40 -1.93 7.89 -0.16
N SER A 41 -2.85 7.01 -0.53
CA SER A 41 -2.59 5.84 -1.38
C SER A 41 -3.47 5.80 -2.63
N THR A 42 -4.10 6.92 -3.00
CA THR A 42 -5.12 6.98 -4.06
C THR A 42 -4.83 8.03 -5.14
N ILE A 43 -3.96 8.99 -4.86
CA ILE A 43 -3.61 10.07 -5.78
C ILE A 43 -2.99 9.55 -7.09
N GLY A 44 -3.42 10.13 -8.21
CA GLY A 44 -3.08 9.66 -9.56
C GLY A 44 -3.95 8.49 -10.04
N ALA A 45 -4.92 8.05 -9.21
CA ALA A 45 -5.90 6.99 -9.49
C ALA A 45 -5.27 5.71 -10.07
N GLY A 46 -4.02 5.42 -9.70
CA GLY A 46 -3.22 4.34 -10.26
C GLY A 46 -3.13 3.12 -9.35
N THR A 47 -3.45 3.24 -8.06
CA THR A 47 -3.31 2.15 -7.09
C THR A 47 -4.19 0.96 -7.44
N VAL A 48 -3.56 -0.21 -7.53
CA VAL A 48 -4.21 -1.48 -7.84
C VAL A 48 -4.42 -2.28 -6.57
N LEU A 49 -3.37 -2.38 -5.74
CA LEU A 49 -3.42 -3.02 -4.44
C LEU A 49 -3.31 -1.94 -3.36
N MET A 50 -4.38 -1.78 -2.59
CA MET A 50 -4.41 -0.84 -1.46
C MET A 50 -3.46 -1.31 -0.35
N PRO A 51 -2.94 -0.39 0.49
CA PRO A 51 -2.05 -0.76 1.60
C PRO A 51 -2.69 -1.72 2.61
N PHE A 52 -4.03 -1.75 2.69
CA PHE A 52 -4.77 -2.79 3.39
C PHE A 52 -5.88 -3.36 2.50
N GLY A 53 -5.86 -4.67 2.32
CA GLY A 53 -6.74 -5.43 1.45
C GLY A 53 -7.91 -6.10 2.18
N GLY A 54 -8.80 -6.67 1.37
CA GLY A 54 -10.03 -7.33 1.79
C GLY A 54 -11.19 -6.38 2.12
N HIS A 55 -12.37 -6.94 2.33
CA HIS A 55 -13.61 -6.22 2.62
C HIS A 55 -13.49 -5.27 3.82
N TYR A 56 -12.74 -5.68 4.85
CA TYR A 56 -12.54 -4.92 6.08
C TYR A 56 -11.27 -4.07 6.07
N GLN A 57 -10.50 -4.08 4.97
CA GLN A 57 -9.21 -3.38 4.86
C GLN A 57 -8.31 -3.64 6.08
N ALA A 58 -8.13 -4.92 6.40
CA ALA A 58 -7.41 -5.35 7.61
C ALA A 58 -6.20 -6.24 7.32
N THR A 59 -6.04 -6.75 6.10
CA THR A 59 -4.82 -7.47 5.71
C THR A 59 -3.80 -6.47 5.15
N PRO A 60 -2.59 -6.34 5.73
CA PRO A 60 -1.57 -5.45 5.18
C PRO A 60 -1.09 -5.93 3.80
N GLY A 61 -0.95 -5.00 2.86
CA GLY A 61 -0.33 -5.25 1.57
C GLY A 61 1.14 -5.63 1.73
N ILE A 62 1.61 -6.57 0.90
CA ILE A 62 3.00 -7.07 0.94
C ILE A 62 3.95 -6.28 0.03
N GLY A 63 3.41 -5.31 -0.72
CA GLY A 63 4.12 -4.41 -1.62
C GLY A 63 3.16 -3.43 -2.29
N MET A 64 3.72 -2.47 -3.03
CA MET A 64 2.97 -1.53 -3.86
C MET A 64 2.68 -2.15 -5.22
N ALA A 65 1.45 -2.03 -5.70
CA ALA A 65 1.10 -2.23 -7.11
C ALA A 65 0.32 -1.03 -7.62
N ALA A 66 0.87 -0.33 -8.62
CA ALA A 66 0.25 0.86 -9.20
C ALA A 66 0.40 0.88 -10.72
N LYS A 67 -0.67 1.23 -11.43
CA LYS A 67 -0.68 1.40 -12.89
C LYS A 67 0.27 2.51 -13.30
N LEU A 68 0.90 2.34 -14.46
CA LEU A 68 1.67 3.42 -15.06
C LEU A 68 0.73 4.58 -15.43
N PRO A 69 1.05 5.82 -15.03
CA PRO A 69 0.24 6.97 -15.41
C PRO A 69 0.35 7.19 -16.93
N VAL A 70 -0.80 7.36 -17.58
CA VAL A 70 -0.92 7.69 -19.01
C VAL A 70 -1.80 8.92 -19.17
N GLU A 71 -1.38 9.85 -20.03
CA GLU A 71 -2.10 11.11 -20.25
C GLU A 71 -3.50 10.91 -20.86
N SER A 72 -3.68 9.85 -21.66
CA SER A 72 -4.96 9.50 -22.29
C SER A 72 -5.19 7.99 -22.27
N GLY A 73 -6.47 7.61 -22.25
CA GLY A 73 -6.88 6.20 -22.22
C GLY A 73 -6.63 5.53 -20.87
N ASP A 74 -6.45 4.22 -20.88
CA ASP A 74 -6.16 3.44 -19.68
C ASP A 74 -5.15 2.33 -19.99
N THR A 75 -4.42 1.86 -18.97
CA THR A 75 -3.38 0.83 -19.14
C THR A 75 -3.61 -0.37 -18.23
N SER A 76 -3.22 -1.56 -18.68
CA SER A 76 -3.10 -2.73 -17.80
C SER A 76 -1.69 -2.91 -17.25
N THR A 77 -0.71 -2.13 -17.71
CA THR A 77 0.66 -2.19 -17.20
C THR A 77 0.78 -1.47 -15.86
N CYS A 78 1.37 -2.14 -14.88
CA CYS A 78 1.66 -1.59 -13.56
C CYS A 78 3.11 -1.79 -13.15
N THR A 79 3.55 -0.98 -12.20
CA THR A 79 4.79 -1.19 -11.45
C THR A 79 4.48 -1.86 -10.13
N LEU A 80 5.30 -2.84 -9.79
CA LEU A 80 5.37 -3.44 -8.47
C LEU A 80 6.58 -2.88 -7.74
N MET A 81 6.47 -2.62 -6.43
CA MET A 81 7.60 -2.24 -5.60
C MET A 81 7.49 -2.90 -4.22
N THR A 82 8.57 -3.54 -3.79
CA THR A 82 8.69 -4.17 -2.47
C THR A 82 10.04 -3.83 -1.87
N TYR A 83 10.23 -4.21 -0.61
CA TYR A 83 11.52 -4.11 0.05
C TYR A 83 11.76 -5.28 1.00
N GLY A 84 13.04 -5.54 1.32
CA GLY A 84 13.46 -6.52 2.30
C GLY A 84 14.58 -5.98 3.17
N TYR A 85 14.49 -6.30 4.47
CA TYR A 85 15.51 -5.99 5.47
C TYR A 85 15.11 -6.60 6.82
N ASN A 86 16.08 -7.19 7.53
CA ASN A 86 15.94 -7.60 8.92
C ASN A 86 17.21 -7.24 9.71
N ALA A 87 17.05 -6.39 10.72
CA ALA A 87 18.15 -5.91 11.55
C ALA A 87 18.81 -7.01 12.40
N GLN A 88 18.06 -8.04 12.82
CA GLN A 88 18.60 -9.16 13.59
C GLN A 88 19.47 -10.06 12.73
N ILE A 89 19.07 -10.33 11.48
CA ILE A 89 19.90 -11.07 10.52
C ILE A 89 21.16 -10.26 10.20
N GLY A 90 21.02 -8.96 9.91
CA GLY A 90 22.16 -8.07 9.63
C GLY A 90 23.17 -7.97 10.78
N LYS A 91 22.69 -7.97 12.03
CA LYS A 91 23.55 -8.02 13.23
C LYS A 91 24.24 -9.38 13.40
N TRP A 92 23.53 -10.48 13.13
CA TRP A 92 24.10 -11.83 13.22
C TRP A 92 25.18 -12.06 12.15
N SER A 93 24.87 -11.72 10.91
CA SER A 93 25.78 -11.83 9.78
C SER A 93 25.41 -10.82 8.70
N PRO A 94 26.24 -9.78 8.46
CA PRO A 94 25.96 -8.79 7.41
C PRO A 94 25.78 -9.42 6.03
N PHE A 95 26.52 -10.50 5.72
CA PHE A 95 26.36 -11.28 4.50
C PHE A 95 24.95 -11.86 4.38
N HIS A 96 24.49 -12.60 5.39
CA HIS A 96 23.13 -13.17 5.37
C HIS A 96 22.05 -12.09 5.42
N GLY A 97 22.29 -11.00 6.16
CA GLY A 97 21.35 -9.87 6.25
C GLY A 97 21.07 -9.27 4.88
N ALA A 98 22.11 -9.03 4.10
CA ALA A 98 21.99 -8.50 2.75
C ALA A 98 21.44 -9.54 1.74
N LEU A 99 21.86 -10.80 1.85
CA LEU A 99 21.33 -11.89 1.03
C LEU A 99 19.82 -12.04 1.24
N TYR A 100 19.38 -12.13 2.50
CA TYR A 100 17.97 -12.29 2.84
C TYR A 100 17.14 -11.02 2.62
N ALA A 101 17.74 -9.83 2.64
CA ALA A 101 17.08 -8.61 2.19
C ALA A 101 16.65 -8.73 0.72
N VAL A 102 17.54 -9.22 -0.16
CA VAL A 102 17.21 -9.47 -1.58
C VAL A 102 16.15 -10.57 -1.70
N VAL A 103 16.34 -11.70 -1.01
CA VAL A 103 15.38 -12.83 -1.03
C VAL A 103 13.98 -12.40 -0.58
N GLU A 104 13.87 -11.62 0.50
CA GLU A 104 12.60 -11.11 1.01
C GLU A 104 11.91 -10.18 0.00
N ALA A 105 12.64 -9.20 -0.54
CA ALA A 105 12.09 -8.26 -1.52
C ALA A 105 11.54 -9.01 -2.76
N VAL A 106 12.32 -9.96 -3.28
CA VAL A 106 11.93 -10.79 -4.44
C VAL A 106 10.72 -11.67 -4.12
N SER A 107 10.69 -12.31 -2.96
CA SER A 107 9.57 -13.19 -2.55
C SER A 107 8.24 -12.45 -2.51
N LYS A 108 8.25 -11.17 -2.08
CA LYS A 108 7.07 -10.30 -2.07
C LYS A 108 6.57 -10.03 -3.49
N ILE A 109 7.47 -9.76 -4.45
CA ILE A 109 7.09 -9.54 -5.85
C ILE A 109 6.43 -10.80 -6.43
N VAL A 110 7.03 -11.96 -6.19
CA VAL A 110 6.49 -13.26 -6.66
C VAL A 110 5.12 -13.54 -6.04
N ALA A 111 4.96 -13.32 -4.73
CA ALA A 111 3.69 -13.51 -4.03
C ALA A 111 2.57 -12.58 -4.55
N MET A 112 2.92 -11.41 -5.08
CA MET A 112 1.96 -10.51 -5.73
C MET A 112 1.62 -10.91 -7.17
N GLY A 113 2.32 -11.88 -7.76
CA GLY A 113 2.16 -12.31 -9.16
C GLY A 113 3.19 -11.74 -10.14
N GLY A 114 4.21 -11.03 -9.66
CA GLY A 114 5.33 -10.57 -10.48
C GLY A 114 6.28 -11.69 -10.89
N ASP A 115 7.14 -11.42 -11.87
CA ASP A 115 8.16 -12.37 -12.35
C ASP A 115 9.52 -11.97 -11.77
N TYR A 116 10.13 -12.86 -11.00
CA TYR A 116 11.40 -12.53 -10.35
C TYR A 116 12.50 -12.14 -11.36
N ARG A 117 12.43 -12.64 -12.60
CA ARG A 117 13.48 -12.44 -13.63
C ARG A 117 13.48 -11.02 -14.19
N SER A 118 12.35 -10.31 -14.14
CA SER A 118 12.25 -8.92 -14.60
C SER A 118 12.56 -7.91 -13.51
N ILE A 119 12.77 -8.34 -12.27
CA ILE A 119 13.11 -7.46 -11.15
C ILE A 119 14.38 -6.67 -11.43
N ARG A 120 14.35 -5.40 -11.01
CA ARG A 120 15.52 -4.55 -10.84
C ARG A 120 15.62 -4.12 -9.39
N LEU A 121 16.83 -4.05 -8.87
CA LEU A 121 17.07 -3.72 -7.47
C LEU A 121 17.58 -2.29 -7.29
N SER A 122 17.25 -1.68 -6.16
CA SER A 122 17.95 -0.53 -5.61
C SER A 122 18.41 -0.87 -4.19
N LEU A 123 19.72 -0.77 -3.92
CA LEU A 123 20.30 -1.19 -2.65
C LEU A 123 20.67 0.04 -1.81
N GLN A 124 20.07 0.16 -0.61
CA GLN A 124 20.35 1.25 0.31
C GLN A 124 21.18 0.75 1.50
N GLU A 125 22.35 1.35 1.69
CA GLU A 125 23.36 0.92 2.64
C GLU A 125 23.49 1.91 3.79
N TYR A 126 23.32 1.44 5.02
CA TYR A 126 23.51 2.25 6.22
C TYR A 126 24.38 1.49 7.23
N PHE A 127 25.54 2.07 7.52
CA PHE A 127 26.50 1.48 8.45
C PHE A 127 27.01 2.53 9.44
N GLU A 128 27.60 2.03 10.52
CA GLU A 128 28.30 2.87 11.48
C GLU A 128 29.42 3.67 10.82
N LYS A 129 29.86 4.73 11.51
CA LYS A 129 31.06 5.47 11.12
C LYS A 129 32.29 4.56 11.08
N LEU A 130 32.83 4.35 9.88
CA LEU A 130 33.90 3.37 9.60
C LEU A 130 35.29 3.88 9.98
N GLY A 131 35.64 5.12 9.60
CA GLY A 131 37.00 5.65 9.78
C GLY A 131 38.06 4.78 9.07
N ASN A 132 39.21 4.60 9.73
CA ASN A 132 40.32 3.77 9.22
C ASN A 132 40.31 2.34 9.80
N ASP A 133 39.20 1.90 10.41
CA ASP A 133 39.11 0.62 11.08
C ASP A 133 38.73 -0.51 10.09
N SER A 134 39.70 -1.35 9.76
CA SER A 134 39.52 -2.49 8.84
C SER A 134 38.40 -3.45 9.27
N SER A 135 38.16 -3.64 10.57
CA SER A 135 37.11 -4.53 11.06
C SER A 135 35.71 -3.97 10.77
N LYS A 136 35.56 -2.64 10.86
CA LYS A 136 34.32 -1.95 10.51
C LYS A 136 34.04 -2.02 9.02
N TRP A 137 35.08 -1.84 8.19
CA TRP A 137 34.99 -2.01 6.74
C TRP A 137 34.61 -3.43 6.30
N GLY A 138 34.91 -4.44 7.11
CA GLY A 138 34.47 -5.81 6.88
C GLY A 138 32.94 -5.98 6.86
N LYS A 139 32.19 -5.13 7.58
CA LYS A 139 30.72 -5.21 7.66
C LYS A 139 30.02 -4.85 6.33
N PRO A 140 30.24 -3.65 5.74
CA PRO A 140 29.67 -3.33 4.44
C PRO A 140 30.21 -4.24 3.35
N PHE A 141 31.50 -4.62 3.39
CA PHE A 141 32.05 -5.57 2.40
C PHE A 141 31.33 -6.92 2.44
N ALA A 142 31.13 -7.50 3.62
CA ALA A 142 30.38 -8.76 3.77
C ALA A 142 28.92 -8.63 3.30
N ALA A 143 28.25 -7.52 3.62
CA ALA A 143 26.89 -7.24 3.15
C ALA A 143 26.82 -7.15 1.61
N LEU A 144 27.73 -6.40 0.99
CA LEU A 144 27.83 -6.29 -0.46
C LEU A 144 28.06 -7.65 -1.12
N LEU A 145 28.92 -8.51 -0.55
CA LEU A 145 29.11 -9.87 -1.03
C LEU A 145 27.84 -10.72 -0.93
N GLY A 146 27.07 -10.59 0.15
CA GLY A 146 25.80 -11.30 0.33
C GLY A 146 24.75 -10.87 -0.69
N ALA A 147 24.57 -9.56 -0.87
CA ALA A 147 23.68 -9.02 -1.90
C ALA A 147 24.14 -9.38 -3.32
N TYR A 148 25.44 -9.34 -3.59
CA TYR A 148 26.02 -9.74 -4.87
C TYR A 148 25.78 -11.23 -5.15
N HIS A 149 25.99 -12.09 -4.15
CA HIS A 149 25.71 -13.52 -4.27
C HIS A 149 24.24 -13.76 -4.64
N ALA A 150 23.28 -13.16 -3.92
CA ALA A 150 21.86 -13.28 -4.24
C ALA A 150 21.52 -12.79 -5.65
N GLN A 151 22.07 -11.64 -6.06
CA GLN A 151 21.88 -11.09 -7.42
C GLN A 151 22.38 -12.05 -8.49
N MET A 152 23.59 -12.59 -8.34
CA MET A 152 24.18 -13.53 -9.30
C MET A 152 23.39 -14.84 -9.36
N GLN A 153 22.95 -15.36 -8.22
CA GLN A 153 22.18 -16.59 -8.14
C GLN A 153 20.76 -16.45 -8.72
N LEU A 154 20.13 -15.28 -8.58
CA LEU A 154 18.80 -14.99 -9.13
C LEU A 154 18.86 -14.44 -10.57
N GLY A 155 20.02 -14.00 -11.04
CA GLY A 155 20.20 -13.39 -12.35
C GLY A 155 19.56 -12.00 -12.48
N ILE A 156 19.49 -11.25 -11.38
CA ILE A 156 18.83 -9.92 -11.33
C ILE A 156 19.83 -8.82 -10.96
N PRO A 157 19.82 -7.66 -11.64
CA PRO A 157 20.77 -6.59 -11.36
C PRO A 157 20.21 -5.52 -10.42
N ALA A 158 21.09 -4.95 -9.58
CA ALA A 158 20.90 -3.64 -9.01
C ALA A 158 21.19 -2.54 -10.06
N ILE A 159 20.28 -1.57 -10.18
CA ILE A 159 20.37 -0.45 -11.13
C ILE A 159 20.47 0.91 -10.43
N GLY A 160 20.43 0.91 -9.10
CA GLY A 160 20.52 2.10 -8.27
C GLY A 160 20.88 1.74 -6.84
N GLY A 161 21.14 2.76 -6.04
CA GLY A 161 21.46 2.62 -4.64
C GLY A 161 22.05 3.89 -4.05
N LYS A 162 22.27 3.87 -2.75
CA LYS A 162 22.85 4.96 -1.98
C LYS A 162 23.50 4.38 -0.73
N ASP A 163 24.65 4.93 -0.38
CA ASP A 163 25.34 4.63 0.87
C ASP A 163 25.27 5.78 1.88
N SER A 164 25.32 5.41 3.16
CA SER A 164 25.42 6.31 4.30
C SER A 164 26.27 5.65 5.40
N MET A 165 27.56 5.98 5.42
CA MET A 165 28.58 5.38 6.30
C MET A 165 28.88 6.23 7.54
N SER A 166 27.86 6.90 8.08
CA SER A 166 27.97 7.84 9.21
C SER A 166 26.96 7.56 10.33
N GLY A 167 26.39 6.35 10.39
CA GLY A 167 25.36 5.95 11.35
C GLY A 167 25.90 5.69 12.77
N THR A 168 26.61 6.66 13.34
CA THR A 168 27.11 6.62 14.72
C THR A 168 26.72 7.89 15.45
N PHE A 169 26.09 7.76 16.61
CA PHE A 169 25.84 8.85 17.54
C PHE A 169 26.42 8.48 18.91
N LEU A 170 27.47 9.19 19.33
CA LEU A 170 28.27 8.82 20.52
C LEU A 170 28.76 7.35 20.42
N ASP A 171 28.35 6.51 21.36
CA ASP A 171 28.64 5.07 21.45
C ASP A 171 27.54 4.19 20.81
N LEU A 172 26.47 4.80 20.28
CA LEU A 172 25.40 4.09 19.59
C LEU A 172 25.70 3.97 18.10
N HIS A 173 25.64 2.74 17.60
CA HIS A 173 25.85 2.39 16.20
C HIS A 173 24.57 1.83 15.59
N VAL A 174 24.24 2.26 14.38
CA VAL A 174 23.19 1.61 13.60
C VAL A 174 23.57 0.14 13.35
N PRO A 175 22.60 -0.78 13.30
CA PRO A 175 22.86 -2.14 12.84
C PRO A 175 23.43 -2.13 11.41
N PRO A 176 24.27 -3.11 11.04
CA PRO A 176 24.64 -3.33 9.65
C PRO A 176 23.39 -3.46 8.78
N THR A 177 23.18 -2.49 7.89
CA THR A 177 21.92 -2.35 7.15
C THR A 177 22.20 -2.31 5.66
N LEU A 178 21.64 -3.28 4.95
CA LEU A 178 21.44 -3.21 3.51
C LEU A 178 19.96 -3.49 3.26
N VAL A 179 19.23 -2.48 2.81
CA VAL A 179 17.82 -2.60 2.41
C VAL A 179 17.78 -2.83 0.92
N ALA A 180 17.18 -3.93 0.50
CA ALA A 180 16.95 -4.20 -0.92
C ALA A 180 15.55 -3.75 -1.28
N PHE A 181 15.44 -2.78 -2.19
CA PHE A 181 14.19 -2.45 -2.86
C PHE A 181 14.12 -3.22 -4.18
N ALA A 182 13.04 -3.94 -4.42
CA ALA A 182 12.79 -4.60 -5.69
C ALA A 182 11.66 -3.88 -6.43
N VAL A 183 11.90 -3.58 -7.70
CA VAL A 183 10.90 -3.02 -8.61
C VAL A 183 10.71 -3.94 -9.81
N ASP A 184 9.47 -4.09 -10.26
CA ASP A 184 9.10 -4.93 -11.39
C ASP A 184 7.98 -4.26 -12.21
N THR A 185 7.82 -4.67 -13.45
CA THR A 185 6.67 -4.30 -14.29
C THR A 185 5.81 -5.52 -14.54
N ALA A 186 4.50 -5.38 -14.36
CA ALA A 186 3.56 -6.48 -14.50
C ALA A 186 2.28 -6.03 -15.21
N ASP A 187 1.38 -6.99 -15.45
CA ASP A 187 0.01 -6.72 -15.89
C ASP A 187 -0.93 -6.85 -14.69
N VAL A 188 -1.79 -5.84 -14.46
CA VAL A 188 -2.71 -5.79 -13.32
C VAL A 188 -3.65 -6.99 -13.24
N ARG A 189 -3.95 -7.65 -14.38
CA ARG A 189 -4.84 -8.81 -14.44
C ARG A 189 -4.21 -10.09 -13.88
N ASN A 190 -2.90 -10.08 -13.71
CA ASN A 190 -2.11 -11.21 -13.21
C ASN A 190 -1.71 -11.03 -11.74
N LEU A 191 -2.20 -9.99 -11.07
CA LEU A 191 -1.86 -9.71 -9.68
C LEU A 191 -2.85 -10.33 -8.71
N ILE A 192 -2.35 -10.72 -7.54
CA ILE A 192 -3.15 -11.18 -6.42
C ILE A 192 -2.80 -10.38 -5.16
N SER A 193 -3.78 -10.21 -4.27
CA SER A 193 -3.60 -9.66 -2.93
C SER A 193 -3.53 -10.76 -1.87
N PRO A 194 -2.88 -10.52 -0.72
CA PRO A 194 -2.51 -11.57 0.22
C PRO A 194 -3.67 -12.13 1.05
N GLU A 195 -4.79 -11.43 1.21
CA GLU A 195 -5.91 -11.91 2.02
C GLU A 195 -6.58 -13.15 1.42
N PHE A 196 -7.02 -14.09 2.25
CA PHE A 196 -7.78 -15.26 1.78
C PHE A 196 -9.02 -14.81 1.01
N LYS A 197 -9.32 -15.48 -0.11
CA LYS A 197 -10.37 -15.08 -1.05
C LYS A 197 -11.68 -15.83 -0.84
N ARG A 198 -11.62 -17.09 -0.43
CA ARG A 198 -12.82 -17.94 -0.26
C ARG A 198 -12.62 -18.99 0.82
N THR A 199 -13.71 -19.58 1.29
CA THR A 199 -13.72 -20.74 2.19
C THR A 199 -13.40 -22.02 1.41
N ASP A 200 -13.01 -23.07 2.14
CA ASP A 200 -12.73 -24.41 1.62
C ASP A 200 -11.55 -24.50 0.64
N SER A 201 -10.80 -23.43 0.44
CA SER A 201 -9.53 -23.44 -0.28
C SER A 201 -8.48 -24.24 0.49
N GLN A 202 -7.59 -24.90 -0.25
CA GLN A 202 -6.39 -25.53 0.30
C GLN A 202 -5.35 -24.45 0.62
N VAL A 203 -4.70 -24.54 1.77
CA VAL A 203 -3.61 -23.65 2.17
C VAL A 203 -2.33 -24.45 2.24
N VAL A 204 -1.33 -24.03 1.46
CA VAL A 204 -0.05 -24.71 1.34
C VAL A 204 1.10 -23.81 1.79
N TYR A 205 2.13 -24.43 2.36
CA TYR A 205 3.42 -23.82 2.61
C TYR A 205 4.42 -24.27 1.55
N ILE A 206 5.07 -23.34 0.89
CA ILE A 206 6.10 -23.58 -0.15
C ILE A 206 7.44 -23.10 0.43
N PRO A 207 8.27 -24.00 0.99
CA PRO A 207 9.52 -23.63 1.64
C PRO A 207 10.62 -23.24 0.64
N VAL A 208 11.48 -22.32 1.06
CA VAL A 208 12.84 -22.21 0.55
C VAL A 208 13.73 -23.14 1.35
N VAL A 209 14.28 -24.15 0.69
CA VAL A 209 15.25 -25.09 1.28
C VAL A 209 16.57 -24.36 1.51
N ARG A 210 17.21 -24.61 2.66
CA ARG A 210 18.50 -24.03 3.03
C ARG A 210 19.53 -25.12 3.27
N ASP A 211 20.79 -24.81 2.98
CA ASP A 211 21.93 -25.66 3.34
C ASP A 211 22.36 -25.46 4.81
N ASP A 212 23.40 -26.19 5.24
CA ASP A 212 23.95 -26.10 6.60
C ASP A 212 24.54 -24.73 6.96
N CYS A 213 24.83 -23.90 5.94
CA CYS A 213 25.30 -22.53 6.06
C CYS A 213 24.13 -21.52 6.05
N GLU A 214 22.88 -21.98 6.05
CA GLU A 214 21.68 -21.16 5.95
C GLU A 214 21.58 -20.37 4.63
N LEU A 215 22.23 -20.85 3.57
CA LEU A 215 22.06 -20.30 2.22
C LEU A 215 20.86 -20.98 1.54
N PRO A 216 20.01 -20.22 0.83
CA PRO A 216 18.97 -20.81 -0.01
C PRO A 216 19.56 -21.74 -1.08
N ASP A 217 18.88 -22.86 -1.33
CA ASP A 217 19.04 -23.59 -2.59
C ASP A 217 18.43 -22.73 -3.70
N PHE A 218 19.28 -21.95 -4.37
CA PHE A 218 18.83 -21.00 -5.39
C PHE A 218 18.31 -21.68 -6.66
N ASP A 219 18.76 -22.91 -6.96
CA ASP A 219 18.26 -23.65 -8.12
C ASP A 219 16.79 -24.04 -7.89
N LEU A 220 16.50 -24.60 -6.72
CA LEU A 220 15.14 -24.95 -6.32
C LEU A 220 14.27 -23.71 -6.13
N MET A 221 14.81 -22.65 -5.52
CA MET A 221 14.10 -21.38 -5.31
C MET A 221 13.68 -20.74 -6.64
N ARG A 222 14.55 -20.70 -7.66
CA ARG A 222 14.19 -20.19 -9.00
C ARG A 222 13.09 -21.04 -9.64
N ALA A 223 13.18 -22.36 -9.54
CA ALA A 223 12.14 -23.27 -10.05
C ALA A 223 10.80 -23.03 -9.34
N SER A 224 10.81 -22.91 -8.01
CA SER A 224 9.64 -22.58 -7.18
C SER A 224 9.02 -21.24 -7.57
N TYR A 225 9.81 -20.17 -7.66
CA TYR A 225 9.30 -18.85 -8.00
C TYR A 225 8.70 -18.79 -9.41
N GLN A 226 9.38 -19.40 -10.39
CA GLN A 226 8.83 -19.49 -11.74
C GLN A 226 7.50 -20.26 -11.74
N ARG A 227 7.42 -21.37 -11.02
CA ARG A 227 6.20 -22.17 -10.94
C ARG A 227 5.08 -21.40 -10.24
N ILE A 228 5.36 -20.72 -9.13
CA ILE A 228 4.39 -19.90 -8.39
C ILE A 228 3.81 -18.81 -9.31
N THR A 229 4.66 -18.02 -9.98
CA THR A 229 4.19 -16.97 -10.91
C THR A 229 3.28 -17.57 -12.01
N GLN A 230 3.64 -18.70 -12.59
CA GLN A 230 2.80 -19.39 -13.59
C GLN A 230 1.44 -19.81 -13.02
N LEU A 231 1.40 -20.29 -11.78
CA LEU A 231 0.17 -20.74 -11.13
C LEU A 231 -0.74 -19.56 -10.76
N ILE A 232 -0.16 -18.44 -10.33
CA ILE A 232 -0.90 -17.19 -10.10
C ILE A 232 -1.54 -16.72 -11.42
N HIS A 233 -0.76 -16.66 -12.50
CA HIS A 233 -1.27 -16.22 -13.82
C HIS A 233 -2.34 -17.16 -14.38
N ALA A 234 -2.31 -18.45 -14.00
CA ALA A 234 -3.32 -19.43 -14.35
C ALA A 234 -4.54 -19.43 -13.41
N GLY A 235 -4.59 -18.56 -12.38
CA GLY A 235 -5.66 -18.53 -11.39
C GLY A 235 -5.70 -19.73 -10.44
N LYS A 236 -4.62 -20.51 -10.38
CA LYS A 236 -4.49 -21.70 -9.51
C LYS A 236 -3.97 -21.36 -8.11
N ILE A 237 -3.26 -20.24 -7.97
CA ILE A 237 -2.97 -19.61 -6.67
C ILE A 237 -3.70 -18.28 -6.68
N ILE A 238 -4.53 -18.03 -5.67
CA ILE A 238 -5.44 -16.87 -5.64
C ILE A 238 -5.13 -15.87 -4.52
N ALA A 239 -4.34 -16.29 -3.53
CA ALA A 239 -3.72 -15.43 -2.52
C ALA A 239 -2.38 -16.02 -2.11
N ALA A 240 -1.42 -15.17 -1.77
CA ALA A 240 -0.13 -15.61 -1.26
C ALA A 240 0.49 -14.57 -0.32
N HIS A 241 1.25 -15.04 0.66
CA HIS A 241 1.96 -14.18 1.61
C HIS A 241 3.36 -14.77 1.89
N PRO A 242 4.43 -13.95 1.87
CA PRO A 242 5.77 -14.42 2.20
C PRO A 242 5.92 -14.67 3.70
N VAL A 243 6.66 -15.70 4.06
CA VAL A 243 6.97 -16.02 5.46
C VAL A 243 8.19 -15.20 5.90
N ARG A 244 8.08 -14.55 7.05
CA ARG A 244 9.10 -13.63 7.60
C ARG A 244 9.50 -14.07 9.01
N GLY A 245 9.91 -13.12 9.85
CA GLY A 245 10.37 -13.35 11.21
C GLY A 245 9.32 -13.99 12.12
N GLY A 246 8.04 -13.66 11.95
CA GLY A 246 6.95 -14.24 12.74
C GLY A 246 6.42 -15.58 12.22
N GLY A 247 7.09 -16.18 11.24
CA GLY A 247 6.78 -17.51 10.72
C GLY A 247 5.43 -17.62 10.00
N ILE A 248 4.97 -18.85 9.84
CA ILE A 248 3.68 -19.17 9.22
C ILE A 248 2.52 -18.62 10.05
N ALA A 249 2.67 -18.53 11.37
CA ALA A 249 1.66 -17.97 12.27
C ALA A 249 1.34 -16.50 11.94
N GLU A 250 2.38 -15.68 11.70
CA GLU A 250 2.21 -14.31 11.21
C GLU A 250 1.46 -14.29 9.87
N ALA A 251 1.91 -15.11 8.90
CA ALA A 251 1.35 -15.13 7.56
C ALA A 251 -0.15 -15.50 7.58
N LEU A 252 -0.52 -16.61 8.22
CA LEU A 252 -1.91 -17.08 8.32
C LEU A 252 -2.82 -16.03 8.97
N SER A 253 -2.35 -15.40 10.05
CA SER A 253 -3.12 -14.35 10.74
C SER A 253 -3.41 -13.18 9.81
N LYS A 254 -2.36 -12.65 9.15
CA LYS A 254 -2.49 -11.51 8.24
C LYS A 254 -3.36 -11.84 7.04
N MET A 255 -3.22 -13.03 6.45
CA MET A 255 -4.07 -13.47 5.33
C MET A 255 -5.55 -13.59 5.73
N ALA A 256 -5.86 -13.93 6.98
CA ALA A 256 -7.24 -14.10 7.44
C ALA A 256 -8.00 -12.79 7.73
N PHE A 257 -7.32 -11.71 8.12
CA PHE A 257 -7.96 -10.50 8.65
C PHE A 257 -8.87 -9.76 7.64
N GLY A 258 -8.39 -9.52 6.43
CA GLY A 258 -9.00 -8.60 5.47
C GLY A 258 -10.40 -9.01 5.02
N ASN A 259 -10.66 -10.31 4.89
CA ASN A 259 -11.96 -10.86 4.53
C ASN A 259 -12.64 -11.64 5.66
N ARG A 260 -12.00 -11.72 6.84
CA ARG A 260 -12.45 -12.52 7.99
C ARG A 260 -12.68 -14.00 7.67
N ILE A 261 -11.80 -14.57 6.86
CA ILE A 261 -11.87 -15.99 6.50
C ILE A 261 -10.93 -16.75 7.43
N GLY A 262 -11.47 -17.72 8.16
CA GLY A 262 -10.70 -18.52 9.10
C GLY A 262 -9.78 -19.53 8.44
N PHE A 263 -8.98 -20.20 9.27
CA PHE A 263 -8.08 -21.27 8.83
C PHE A 263 -8.19 -22.47 9.78
N LEU A 264 -8.27 -23.66 9.19
CA LEU A 264 -8.26 -24.95 9.88
C LEU A 264 -7.07 -25.77 9.41
N MET A 265 -6.17 -26.09 10.35
CA MET A 265 -5.04 -26.99 10.10
C MET A 265 -5.53 -28.42 9.83
N GLU A 266 -4.88 -29.13 8.91
CA GLU A 266 -5.17 -30.54 8.64
C GLU A 266 -4.86 -31.41 9.86
N GLU A 267 -5.81 -32.24 10.28
CA GLU A 267 -5.64 -33.10 11.45
C GLU A 267 -4.59 -34.19 11.19
N LYS A 268 -3.67 -34.40 12.17
CA LYS A 268 -2.62 -35.44 12.19
C LYS A 268 -1.42 -35.23 11.27
N ALA A 269 -1.25 -34.05 10.67
CA ALA A 269 -0.09 -33.76 9.83
C ALA A 269 1.21 -33.52 10.63
N PHE A 270 1.12 -33.05 11.88
CA PHE A 270 2.30 -32.60 12.66
C PHE A 270 2.19 -32.97 14.14
N THR A 271 3.32 -33.33 14.75
CA THR A 271 3.47 -33.43 16.21
C THR A 271 3.49 -32.04 16.85
N PRO A 272 3.20 -31.92 18.17
CA PRO A 272 3.27 -30.62 18.86
C PRO A 272 4.62 -29.89 18.70
N GLU A 273 5.75 -30.61 18.71
CA GLU A 273 7.07 -29.97 18.61
C GLU A 273 7.42 -29.59 17.17
N GLU A 274 6.93 -30.35 16.18
CA GLU A 274 7.00 -29.95 14.78
C GLU A 274 6.16 -28.69 14.52
N LEU A 275 4.94 -28.59 15.09
CA LEU A 275 4.11 -27.40 14.98
C LEU A 275 4.81 -26.16 15.54
N LYS A 276 5.42 -26.29 16.71
CA LYS A 276 6.16 -25.20 17.36
C LYS A 276 7.32 -24.70 16.48
N THR A 277 8.04 -25.63 15.86
CA THR A 277 9.17 -25.28 14.99
C THR A 277 8.68 -24.70 13.67
N LEU A 278 7.65 -25.29 13.06
CA LEU A 278 7.11 -24.88 11.76
C LEU A 278 6.40 -23.53 11.81
N LEU A 279 5.56 -23.29 12.83
CA LEU A 279 4.68 -22.12 12.88
C LEU A 279 5.43 -20.81 13.14
N PHE A 280 6.51 -20.86 13.94
CA PHE A 280 7.20 -19.66 14.42
C PHE A 280 8.63 -19.52 13.88
N ALA A 281 9.15 -20.51 13.12
CA ALA A 281 10.48 -20.37 12.54
C ALA A 281 10.52 -19.31 11.44
N PRO A 282 11.57 -18.46 11.40
CA PRO A 282 11.78 -17.56 10.29
C PRO A 282 12.15 -18.32 9.02
N ALA A 283 11.38 -18.07 7.95
CA ALA A 283 11.55 -18.75 6.67
C ALA A 283 11.51 -17.79 5.47
N TYR A 284 12.37 -16.77 5.51
CA TYR A 284 12.49 -15.75 4.46
C TYR A 284 12.64 -16.36 3.07
N GLY A 285 11.80 -15.90 2.13
CA GLY A 285 11.72 -16.42 0.77
C GLY A 285 10.63 -17.47 0.57
N SER A 286 10.23 -18.16 1.64
CA SER A 286 9.12 -19.13 1.58
C SER A 286 7.78 -18.42 1.48
N LEU A 287 6.76 -19.09 0.93
CA LEU A 287 5.41 -18.54 0.79
C LEU A 287 4.36 -19.43 1.47
N VAL A 288 3.31 -18.82 1.99
CA VAL A 288 2.01 -19.46 2.23
C VAL A 288 1.08 -19.06 1.08
N ALA A 289 0.38 -20.01 0.48
CA ALA A 289 -0.49 -19.78 -0.66
C ALA A 289 -1.86 -20.43 -0.48
N GLU A 290 -2.90 -19.74 -0.97
CA GLU A 290 -4.26 -20.25 -1.09
C GLU A 290 -4.49 -20.80 -2.51
N ILE A 291 -4.92 -22.05 -2.57
CA ILE A 291 -5.21 -22.80 -3.79
C ILE A 291 -6.70 -23.21 -3.75
N PRO A 292 -7.49 -22.92 -4.80
CA PRO A 292 -8.89 -23.35 -4.88
C PRO A 292 -9.07 -24.86 -4.63
N ALA A 293 -10.19 -25.26 -4.03
CA ALA A 293 -10.50 -26.66 -3.72
C ALA A 293 -10.55 -27.58 -4.95
N ASP A 294 -10.91 -27.04 -6.12
CA ASP A 294 -11.02 -27.74 -7.40
C ASP A 294 -9.67 -27.96 -8.11
N VAL A 295 -8.57 -27.46 -7.54
CA VAL A 295 -7.21 -27.63 -8.07
C VAL A 295 -6.48 -28.71 -7.26
N ASP A 296 -6.02 -29.77 -7.92
CA ASP A 296 -5.18 -30.79 -7.26
C ASP A 296 -3.79 -30.23 -6.95
N VAL A 297 -3.48 -30.09 -5.65
CA VAL A 297 -2.19 -29.57 -5.18
C VAL A 297 -1.02 -30.48 -5.53
N ASN A 298 -1.21 -31.81 -5.57
CA ASN A 298 -0.15 -32.76 -5.85
C ASN A 298 0.29 -32.64 -7.30
N GLU A 299 -0.66 -32.60 -8.24
CA GLU A 299 -0.36 -32.37 -9.66
C GLU A 299 0.20 -30.96 -9.90
N THR A 300 -0.37 -29.97 -9.22
CA THR A 300 -0.04 -28.56 -9.44
C THR A 300 1.35 -28.20 -8.94
N LEU A 301 1.80 -28.79 -7.83
CA LEU A 301 3.06 -28.49 -7.16
C LEU A 301 4.12 -29.60 -7.28
N ASP A 302 3.88 -30.69 -8.01
CA ASP A 302 4.76 -31.88 -8.19
C ASP A 302 6.26 -31.60 -8.35
N LYS A 303 6.63 -30.44 -8.92
CA LYS A 303 8.02 -30.09 -9.23
C LYS A 303 8.69 -29.18 -8.20
N ILE A 304 7.99 -28.79 -7.14
CA ILE A 304 8.49 -27.86 -6.14
C ILE A 304 8.13 -28.38 -4.73
N PRO A 305 8.96 -28.15 -3.72
CA PRO A 305 8.65 -28.59 -2.37
C PRO A 305 7.42 -27.84 -1.86
N TYR A 306 6.50 -28.57 -1.22
CA TYR A 306 5.37 -27.96 -0.53
C TYR A 306 4.92 -28.84 0.64
N GLN A 307 4.15 -28.24 1.54
CA GLN A 307 3.43 -28.91 2.62
C GLN A 307 2.00 -28.40 2.62
N LEU A 308 1.03 -29.30 2.61
CA LEU A 308 -0.37 -28.94 2.86
C LEU A 308 -0.52 -28.59 4.34
N LEU A 309 -0.91 -27.35 4.64
CA LEU A 309 -1.15 -26.92 6.02
C LEU A 309 -2.58 -27.25 6.43
N GLY A 310 -3.55 -27.01 5.56
CA GLY A 310 -4.96 -27.20 5.89
C GLY A 310 -5.86 -26.49 4.91
N ARG A 311 -6.98 -25.95 5.41
CA ARG A 311 -8.00 -25.31 4.58
C ARG A 311 -8.50 -23.98 5.16
N THR A 312 -8.99 -23.09 4.30
CA THR A 312 -9.76 -21.94 4.75
C THR A 312 -11.16 -22.38 5.19
N GLN A 313 -11.79 -21.64 6.11
CA GLN A 313 -13.11 -21.97 6.66
C GLN A 313 -13.96 -20.70 6.88
N GLU A 314 -15.28 -20.89 7.05
CA GLU A 314 -16.23 -19.79 7.29
C GLU A 314 -16.12 -19.23 8.71
N GLU A 315 -15.84 -20.06 9.71
CA GLU A 315 -15.70 -19.62 11.08
C GLU A 315 -14.54 -18.62 11.21
N GLU A 316 -14.81 -17.44 11.78
CA GLU A 316 -13.82 -16.36 11.98
C GLU A 316 -12.79 -16.71 13.08
N MET A 317 -12.05 -17.80 12.89
CA MET A 317 -11.03 -18.29 13.81
C MET A 317 -9.93 -19.07 13.10
N ILE A 318 -8.77 -19.09 13.77
CA ILE A 318 -7.64 -19.95 13.45
C ILE A 318 -7.71 -21.17 14.38
N ALA A 319 -7.85 -22.36 13.80
CA ALA A 319 -7.95 -23.62 14.49
C ALA A 319 -6.75 -24.52 14.18
N ILE A 320 -5.97 -24.86 15.22
CA ILE A 320 -4.76 -25.69 15.11
C ILE A 320 -4.78 -26.72 16.23
N ALA A 321 -4.94 -28.00 15.87
CA ALA A 321 -5.16 -29.07 16.83
C ALA A 321 -6.30 -28.70 17.82
N SER A 322 -6.03 -28.66 19.13
CA SER A 322 -7.02 -28.25 20.14
C SER A 322 -7.07 -26.74 20.39
N MET A 323 -6.21 -25.95 19.75
CA MET A 323 -6.11 -24.51 19.94
C MET A 323 -7.04 -23.78 19.00
N THR A 324 -7.76 -22.79 19.51
CA THR A 324 -8.63 -21.89 18.75
C THR A 324 -8.39 -20.44 19.14
N ILE A 325 -8.18 -19.57 18.16
CA ILE A 325 -8.07 -18.11 18.35
C ILE A 325 -9.05 -17.44 17.40
N SER A 326 -9.96 -16.61 17.92
CA SER A 326 -10.84 -15.83 17.05
C SER A 326 -10.05 -14.78 16.28
N LEU A 327 -10.43 -14.48 15.04
CA LEU A 327 -9.76 -13.47 14.23
C LEU A 327 -9.80 -12.09 14.90
N GLN A 328 -10.89 -11.77 15.60
CA GLN A 328 -11.01 -10.54 16.38
C GLN A 328 -9.96 -10.46 17.50
N GLU A 329 -9.74 -11.54 18.24
CA GLU A 329 -8.73 -11.59 19.32
C GLU A 329 -7.31 -11.44 18.75
N ALA A 330 -7.00 -12.15 17.67
CA ALA A 330 -5.72 -12.05 16.99
C ALA A 330 -5.46 -10.65 16.43
N GLN A 331 -6.47 -10.02 15.80
CA GLN A 331 -6.34 -8.68 15.24
C GLN A 331 -6.14 -7.62 16.33
N VAL A 332 -6.86 -7.71 17.46
CA VAL A 332 -6.66 -6.81 18.60
C VAL A 332 -5.22 -6.91 19.14
N ALA A 333 -4.70 -8.13 19.31
CA ALA A 333 -3.31 -8.32 19.73
C ALA A 333 -2.31 -7.74 18.71
N TRP A 334 -2.59 -7.89 17.42
CA TRP A 334 -1.75 -7.38 16.34
C TRP A 334 -1.74 -5.84 16.26
N GLU A 335 -2.86 -5.18 16.53
CA GLU A 335 -3.00 -3.70 16.46
C GLU A 335 -2.49 -2.99 17.72
N ALA A 336 -2.54 -3.64 18.89
CA ALA A 336 -2.21 -3.03 20.17
C ALA A 336 -0.84 -2.32 20.29
N PRO A 337 0.28 -2.86 19.76
CA PRO A 337 1.61 -2.35 20.10
C PRO A 337 1.88 -0.89 19.68
N LEU A 338 1.34 -0.46 18.54
CA LEU A 338 1.58 0.87 17.98
C LEU A 338 0.40 1.84 18.14
N GLU A 339 -0.74 1.40 18.66
CA GLU A 339 -1.98 2.20 18.74
C GLU A 339 -1.79 3.50 19.56
N ASN A 340 -0.96 3.47 20.61
CA ASN A 340 -0.68 4.67 21.42
C ASN A 340 0.18 5.72 20.70
N VAL A 341 0.90 5.34 19.65
CA VAL A 341 1.82 6.22 18.89
C VAL A 341 1.20 6.61 17.55
N PHE A 342 0.58 5.66 16.88
CA PHE A 342 -0.10 5.82 15.59
C PHE A 342 -1.53 5.26 15.72
N PRO A 343 -2.47 6.04 16.26
CA PRO A 343 -3.82 5.55 16.49
C PRO A 343 -4.56 5.27 15.18
N THR A 344 -5.33 4.19 15.16
CA THR A 344 -6.22 3.83 14.03
C THR A 344 -7.62 4.39 14.19
N GLN A 345 -7.95 4.90 15.38
CA GLN A 345 -9.24 5.51 15.69
C GLN A 345 -9.05 6.92 16.25
N THR A 346 -9.88 7.85 15.79
CA THR A 346 -10.03 9.16 16.41
C THR A 346 -11.01 9.11 17.58
N ASP A 347 -10.95 10.10 18.47
CA ASP A 347 -11.96 10.28 19.51
C ASP A 347 -13.38 10.20 18.94
N LYS A 348 -14.22 9.36 19.55
CA LYS A 348 -15.62 9.22 19.12
C LYS A 348 -16.37 10.52 19.43
N LEU A 349 -16.57 11.34 18.40
CA LEU A 349 -17.49 12.46 18.48
C LEU A 349 -18.91 11.91 18.65
N VAL A 350 -19.52 12.14 19.81
CA VAL A 350 -20.94 11.83 20.05
C VAL A 350 -21.77 12.84 19.26
N ARG A 351 -22.01 12.53 17.98
CA ARG A 351 -22.92 13.26 17.10
C ARG A 351 -23.95 12.28 16.56
N PRO A 352 -25.22 12.69 16.40
CA PRO A 352 -26.19 11.85 15.70
C PRO A 352 -25.66 11.55 14.30
N ALA A 353 -25.70 10.27 13.91
CA ALA A 353 -25.28 9.87 12.58
C ALA A 353 -26.12 10.63 11.53
N PRO A 354 -25.51 11.16 10.46
CA PRO A 354 -26.27 11.78 9.39
C PRO A 354 -27.22 10.73 8.80
N PRO A 355 -28.45 11.12 8.38
CA PRO A 355 -29.37 10.20 7.74
C PRO A 355 -28.72 9.62 6.48
N THR A 356 -28.71 8.29 6.36
CA THR A 356 -28.23 7.64 5.15
C THR A 356 -29.27 7.84 4.05
N VAL A 357 -28.87 8.52 2.98
CA VAL A 357 -29.75 8.76 1.82
C VAL A 357 -29.27 7.89 0.67
N PHE A 358 -30.12 6.94 0.25
CA PHE A 358 -29.85 6.07 -0.89
C PHE A 358 -30.66 6.53 -2.10
N TYR A 359 -29.98 6.67 -3.24
CA TYR A 359 -30.61 6.95 -4.54
C TYR A 359 -30.25 5.84 -5.52
N ASN A 360 -31.25 5.02 -5.87
CA ASN A 360 -31.05 3.83 -6.71
C ASN A 360 -31.54 4.07 -8.15
N GLN A 361 -32.00 5.28 -8.45
CA GLN A 361 -32.56 5.65 -9.74
C GLN A 361 -31.89 6.93 -10.23
N ARG A 362 -31.65 7.00 -11.54
CA ARG A 362 -31.15 8.20 -12.19
C ARG A 362 -32.15 9.34 -11.99
N GLY A 363 -31.66 10.48 -11.51
CA GLY A 363 -32.47 11.69 -11.38
C GLY A 363 -33.06 12.12 -12.73
N LYS A 364 -34.25 12.73 -12.69
CA LYS A 364 -34.94 13.28 -13.88
C LYS A 364 -34.44 14.67 -14.29
N ALA A 365 -33.59 15.28 -13.47
CA ALA A 365 -33.01 16.60 -13.74
C ALA A 365 -32.14 16.52 -15.01
N LYS A 366 -32.34 17.48 -15.91
CA LYS A 366 -31.58 17.67 -17.13
C LYS A 366 -31.25 19.16 -17.26
N SER A 367 -30.12 19.46 -17.89
CA SER A 367 -29.83 20.85 -18.21
C SER A 367 -30.90 21.42 -19.15
N SER A 368 -31.25 22.67 -18.91
CA SER A 368 -32.03 23.52 -19.80
C SER A 368 -31.25 23.91 -21.07
N ILE A 369 -29.92 23.73 -21.07
CA ILE A 369 -29.03 24.02 -22.19
C ILE A 369 -28.64 22.71 -22.88
N THR A 370 -28.66 22.74 -24.21
CA THR A 370 -28.17 21.63 -25.05
C THR A 370 -26.77 21.97 -25.55
N ALA A 371 -25.77 21.18 -25.17
CA ALA A 371 -24.41 21.25 -25.71
C ALA A 371 -23.99 19.85 -26.18
N ALA A 372 -23.37 19.76 -27.37
CA ALA A 372 -22.91 18.49 -27.91
C ALA A 372 -21.81 17.86 -27.06
N GLN A 373 -20.87 18.69 -26.57
CA GLN A 373 -19.88 18.34 -25.55
C GLN A 373 -19.75 19.52 -24.59
N PRO A 374 -20.12 19.38 -23.30
CA PRO A 374 -19.98 20.46 -22.35
C PRO A 374 -18.50 20.77 -22.10
N ARG A 375 -18.15 22.05 -22.03
CA ARG A 375 -16.78 22.50 -21.68
C ARG A 375 -16.64 22.58 -20.17
N VAL A 376 -15.60 21.94 -19.65
CA VAL A 376 -15.27 21.89 -18.22
C VAL A 376 -13.97 22.63 -18.00
N LEU A 377 -14.00 23.68 -17.19
CA LEU A 377 -12.81 24.40 -16.77
C LEU A 377 -12.32 23.81 -15.44
N ILE A 378 -11.05 23.40 -15.39
CA ILE A 378 -10.38 22.84 -14.21
C ILE A 378 -9.30 23.82 -13.78
N PRO A 379 -9.57 24.72 -12.81
CA PRO A 379 -8.58 25.68 -12.34
C PRO A 379 -7.57 24.97 -11.42
N THR A 380 -6.29 25.10 -11.74
CA THR A 380 -5.19 24.44 -11.02
C THR A 380 -4.30 25.50 -10.39
N PHE A 381 -4.16 25.41 -9.07
CA PHE A 381 -3.34 26.32 -8.29
C PHE A 381 -2.03 25.60 -7.89
N PRO A 382 -0.94 26.32 -7.58
CA PRO A 382 0.25 25.69 -6.99
C PRO A 382 -0.13 24.87 -5.76
N GLY A 383 0.24 23.58 -5.77
CA GLY A 383 -0.10 22.60 -4.72
C GLY A 383 -1.35 21.75 -4.99
N THR A 384 -2.15 22.09 -6.01
CA THR A 384 -3.15 21.17 -6.58
C THR A 384 -2.46 19.92 -7.14
N ASN A 385 -3.09 18.74 -6.98
CA ASN A 385 -2.48 17.47 -7.36
C ASN A 385 -3.45 16.39 -7.88
N CYS A 386 -4.75 16.71 -8.04
CA CYS A 386 -5.79 15.80 -8.55
C CYS A 386 -6.35 16.22 -9.93
N GLU A 387 -5.74 17.20 -10.61
CA GLU A 387 -6.27 17.83 -11.82
C GLU A 387 -6.31 16.88 -13.02
N TYR A 388 -5.32 15.99 -13.16
CA TYR A 388 -5.28 15.01 -14.24
C TYR A 388 -6.39 13.95 -14.07
N ASP A 389 -6.59 13.45 -12.85
CA ASP A 389 -7.65 12.50 -12.53
C ASP A 389 -9.02 13.10 -12.79
N THR A 390 -9.22 14.36 -12.35
CA THR A 390 -10.45 15.11 -12.56
C THR A 390 -10.73 15.28 -14.05
N LYS A 391 -9.74 15.73 -14.83
CA LYS A 391 -9.84 15.89 -16.29
C LYS A 391 -10.24 14.58 -16.97
N LYS A 392 -9.51 13.50 -16.68
CA LYS A 392 -9.74 12.17 -17.27
C LYS A 392 -11.16 11.66 -17.03
N ARG A 393 -11.74 11.91 -15.85
CA ARG A 393 -13.11 11.49 -15.52
C ARG A 393 -14.17 12.30 -16.26
N PHE A 394 -13.98 13.61 -16.45
CA PHE A 394 -14.87 14.42 -17.28
C PHE A 394 -14.82 14.03 -18.76
N GLU A 395 -13.62 13.77 -19.29
CA GLU A 395 -13.46 13.33 -20.69
C GLU A 395 -14.10 11.96 -20.93
N LEU A 396 -13.96 11.03 -19.97
CA LEU A 396 -14.66 9.73 -20.02
C LEU A 396 -16.18 9.87 -20.01
N ALA A 397 -16.71 10.91 -19.35
CA ALA A 397 -18.13 11.24 -19.36
C ALA A 397 -18.59 11.98 -20.63
N GLY A 398 -17.68 12.21 -21.60
CA GLY A 398 -17.97 12.86 -22.88
C GLY A 398 -17.83 14.38 -22.89
N ALA A 399 -17.27 14.98 -21.84
CA ALA A 399 -17.04 16.41 -21.76
C ALA A 399 -15.68 16.82 -22.36
N GLN A 400 -15.54 18.08 -22.75
CA GLN A 400 -14.25 18.67 -23.14
C GLN A 400 -13.66 19.38 -21.92
N ALA A 401 -12.63 18.79 -21.29
CA ALA A 401 -12.04 19.33 -20.07
C ALA A 401 -10.71 20.06 -20.31
N GLU A 402 -10.59 21.28 -19.80
CA GLU A 402 -9.39 22.11 -19.89
C GLU A 402 -8.80 22.33 -18.50
N ILE A 403 -7.54 21.92 -18.31
CA ILE A 403 -6.74 22.31 -17.13
C ILE A 403 -6.20 23.71 -17.36
N PHE A 404 -6.49 24.63 -16.44
CA PHE A 404 -6.07 26.01 -16.49
C PHE A 404 -5.18 26.36 -15.29
N ILE A 405 -3.89 26.56 -15.54
CA ILE A 405 -2.88 26.84 -14.51
C ILE A 405 -2.95 28.32 -14.10
N ILE A 406 -3.17 28.57 -12.80
CA ILE A 406 -3.13 29.91 -12.21
C ILE A 406 -1.69 30.31 -11.98
N LYS A 407 -1.24 31.38 -12.65
CA LYS A 407 0.08 31.96 -12.46
C LYS A 407 0.03 32.99 -11.35
N ASN A 408 0.83 32.80 -10.30
CA ASN A 408 0.81 33.65 -9.11
C ASN A 408 2.18 34.19 -8.68
N LEU A 409 3.21 34.09 -9.53
CA LEU A 409 4.58 34.54 -9.20
C LEU A 409 4.73 36.07 -9.11
N THR A 410 3.90 36.83 -9.84
CA THR A 410 3.94 38.30 -9.82
C THR A 410 2.52 38.87 -9.81
N PRO A 411 2.31 40.11 -9.32
CA PRO A 411 1.01 40.76 -9.37
C PRO A 411 0.42 40.85 -10.79
N ALA A 412 1.25 41.13 -11.79
CA ALA A 412 0.83 41.14 -13.19
C ALA A 412 0.37 39.76 -13.67
N ALA A 413 1.06 38.68 -13.28
CA ALA A 413 0.66 37.32 -13.62
C ALA A 413 -0.67 36.90 -12.95
N ILE A 414 -0.93 37.39 -11.73
CA ILE A 414 -2.21 37.19 -11.04
C ILE A 414 -3.34 37.88 -11.81
N GLU A 415 -3.17 39.16 -12.16
CA GLU A 415 -4.17 39.91 -12.92
C GLU A 415 -4.44 39.29 -14.30
N ASP A 416 -3.39 38.82 -14.99
CA ASP A 416 -3.51 38.07 -16.24
C ASP A 416 -4.31 36.78 -16.06
N SER A 417 -4.04 36.04 -14.97
CA SER A 417 -4.76 34.80 -14.65
C SER A 417 -6.23 35.08 -14.33
N ILE A 418 -6.54 36.14 -13.59
CA ILE A 418 -7.92 36.58 -13.29
C ILE A 418 -8.67 36.89 -14.59
N ARG A 419 -8.06 37.68 -15.48
CA ARG A 419 -8.65 38.04 -16.77
C ARG A 419 -8.86 36.84 -17.68
N ALA A 420 -7.88 35.96 -17.79
CA ALA A 420 -7.97 34.75 -18.61
C ALA A 420 -9.00 33.76 -18.02
N MET A 421 -9.03 33.59 -16.70
CA MET A 421 -10.02 32.76 -16.00
C MET A 421 -11.44 33.24 -16.31
N ALA A 422 -11.72 34.54 -16.13
CA ALA A 422 -13.04 35.12 -16.40
C ALA A 422 -13.49 34.85 -17.84
N ALA A 423 -12.59 35.00 -18.82
CA ALA A 423 -12.88 34.67 -20.22
C ALA A 423 -13.21 33.18 -20.42
N LYS A 424 -12.45 32.28 -19.79
CA LYS A 424 -12.70 30.83 -19.88
C LYS A 424 -13.99 30.39 -19.18
N ILE A 425 -14.36 31.03 -18.08
CA ILE A 425 -15.65 30.75 -17.39
C ILE A 425 -16.84 31.13 -18.29
N ARG A 426 -16.76 32.25 -19.02
CA ARG A 426 -17.80 32.63 -20.01
C ARG A 426 -18.03 31.57 -21.08
N GLU A 427 -17.00 30.83 -21.43
CA GLU A 427 -17.04 29.82 -22.47
C GLU A 427 -17.37 28.40 -21.96
N SER A 428 -17.33 28.18 -20.65
CA SER A 428 -17.46 26.86 -20.02
C SER A 428 -18.85 26.64 -19.43
N GLN A 429 -19.33 25.40 -19.42
CA GLN A 429 -20.59 25.02 -18.78
C GLN A 429 -20.37 24.50 -17.35
N ILE A 430 -19.16 24.05 -17.04
CA ILE A 430 -18.82 23.46 -15.75
C ILE A 430 -17.50 24.05 -15.26
N ILE A 431 -17.42 24.38 -13.97
CA ILE A 431 -16.16 24.61 -13.26
C ILE A 431 -15.94 23.45 -12.30
N ALA A 432 -14.81 22.77 -12.39
CA ALA A 432 -14.45 21.71 -11.46
C ALA A 432 -13.15 22.05 -10.75
N ILE A 433 -13.22 22.27 -9.43
CA ILE A 433 -12.06 22.54 -8.60
C ILE A 433 -11.54 21.21 -8.05
N PRO A 434 -10.35 20.77 -8.47
CA PRO A 434 -9.76 19.50 -8.03
C PRO A 434 -9.27 19.56 -6.57
N GLY A 435 -8.88 18.39 -6.05
CA GLY A 435 -8.22 18.24 -4.75
C GLY A 435 -6.74 18.63 -4.75
N GLY A 436 -6.15 18.57 -3.55
CA GLY A 436 -4.73 18.81 -3.30
C GLY A 436 -4.48 19.67 -2.08
N PHE A 437 -3.34 20.35 -2.07
CA PHE A 437 -2.89 21.21 -0.96
C PHE A 437 -2.53 22.57 -1.52
N SER A 438 -3.53 23.33 -2.00
CA SER A 438 -3.28 24.64 -2.63
C SER A 438 -2.53 25.57 -1.66
N ALA A 439 -1.41 26.13 -2.11
CA ALA A 439 -0.47 26.90 -1.29
C ALA A 439 0.05 26.17 -0.03
N GLY A 440 0.07 24.82 -0.04
CA GLY A 440 0.44 24.01 1.13
C GLY A 440 -0.57 24.10 2.27
N ASP A 441 -1.81 24.52 1.98
CA ASP A 441 -2.86 24.83 2.94
C ASP A 441 -2.50 25.95 3.97
N GLU A 442 -1.46 26.74 3.68
CA GLU A 442 -1.04 27.91 4.46
C GLU A 442 -1.53 29.23 3.83
N PRO A 443 -1.68 30.35 4.60
CA PRO A 443 -1.45 30.52 6.04
C PRO A 443 -2.69 30.36 6.95
N GLU A 444 -3.90 30.20 6.41
CA GLU A 444 -5.13 30.07 7.23
C GLU A 444 -5.97 28.86 6.78
N GLY A 445 -5.28 27.76 6.46
CA GLY A 445 -5.90 26.48 6.18
C GLY A 445 -6.33 26.26 4.74
N SER A 446 -6.75 25.03 4.49
CA SER A 446 -7.02 24.48 3.17
C SER A 446 -8.10 25.23 2.39
N GLY A 447 -7.88 25.44 1.09
CA GLY A 447 -8.83 26.08 0.17
C GLY A 447 -8.89 27.61 0.24
N LYS A 448 -8.10 28.27 1.11
CA LYS A 448 -8.09 29.75 1.25
C LYS A 448 -7.64 30.45 -0.03
N PHE A 449 -6.53 30.00 -0.62
CA PHE A 449 -5.97 30.66 -1.81
C PHE A 449 -6.96 30.61 -2.98
N ILE A 450 -7.61 29.46 -3.17
CA ILE A 450 -8.69 29.26 -4.14
C ILE A 450 -9.82 30.25 -3.85
N ALA A 451 -10.33 30.28 -2.62
CA ALA A 451 -11.44 31.17 -2.25
C ALA A 451 -11.10 32.66 -2.48
N ALA A 452 -9.89 33.10 -2.13
CA ALA A 452 -9.44 34.47 -2.37
C ALA A 452 -9.41 34.83 -3.87
N PHE A 453 -8.91 33.92 -4.71
CA PHE A 453 -8.87 34.12 -6.16
C PHE A 453 -10.28 34.23 -6.76
N PHE A 454 -11.19 33.35 -6.33
CA PHE A 454 -12.59 33.33 -6.78
C PHE A 454 -13.42 34.53 -6.27
N ARG A 455 -12.98 35.20 -5.19
CA ARG A 455 -13.57 36.47 -4.73
C ARG A 455 -13.17 37.69 -5.55
N SER A 456 -12.18 37.58 -6.44
CA SER A 456 -11.83 38.69 -7.32
C SER A 456 -13.07 39.10 -8.15
N PRO A 457 -13.42 40.40 -8.25
CA PRO A 457 -14.71 40.81 -8.82
C PRO A 457 -14.99 40.21 -10.20
N ARG A 458 -13.98 40.21 -11.08
CA ARG A 458 -14.09 39.63 -12.43
C ARG A 458 -14.39 38.14 -12.43
N VAL A 459 -13.79 37.35 -11.54
CA VAL A 459 -14.05 35.89 -11.49
C VAL A 459 -15.38 35.62 -10.81
N ARG A 460 -15.65 36.31 -9.70
CA ARG A 460 -16.90 36.17 -8.95
C ARG A 460 -18.11 36.41 -9.84
N ASP A 461 -18.12 37.52 -10.59
CA ASP A 461 -19.27 37.91 -11.41
C ASP A 461 -19.55 36.86 -12.50
N GLU A 462 -18.50 36.29 -13.11
CA GLU A 462 -18.63 35.22 -14.12
C GLU A 462 -19.08 33.87 -13.53
N VAL A 463 -18.65 33.54 -12.32
CA VAL A 463 -19.14 32.34 -11.60
C VAL A 463 -20.62 32.50 -11.23
N MET A 464 -21.02 33.69 -10.78
CA MET A 464 -22.41 33.96 -10.44
C MET A 464 -23.31 33.93 -11.67
N ASP A 465 -22.86 34.49 -12.80
CA ASP A 465 -23.57 34.40 -14.07
C ASP A 465 -23.70 32.94 -14.54
N LEU A 466 -22.61 32.16 -14.46
CA LEU A 466 -22.62 30.73 -14.77
C LEU A 466 -23.72 29.99 -13.99
N LEU A 467 -23.75 30.17 -12.66
CA LEU A 467 -24.65 29.42 -11.77
C LEU A 467 -26.10 29.92 -11.80
N LYS A 468 -26.34 31.23 -11.98
CA LYS A 468 -27.69 31.81 -11.85
C LYS A 468 -28.40 32.00 -13.18
N ASN A 469 -27.66 32.26 -14.26
CA ASN A 469 -28.24 32.68 -15.53
C ASN A 469 -27.99 31.68 -16.68
N ARG A 470 -26.96 30.84 -16.55
CA ARG A 470 -26.49 29.94 -17.62
C ARG A 470 -26.66 28.46 -17.30
N ASP A 471 -27.42 28.10 -16.25
CA ASP A 471 -27.65 26.71 -15.83
C ASP A 471 -26.35 25.89 -15.72
N GLY A 472 -25.26 26.57 -15.39
CA GLY A 472 -23.93 25.99 -15.30
C GLY A 472 -23.74 25.28 -13.97
N LEU A 473 -22.76 24.38 -13.95
CA LEU A 473 -22.46 23.55 -12.78
C LEU A 473 -21.11 23.91 -12.19
N MET A 474 -20.98 23.73 -10.88
CA MET A 474 -19.71 23.82 -10.19
C MET A 474 -19.52 22.63 -9.26
N LEU A 475 -18.34 22.02 -9.35
CA LEU A 475 -17.91 20.88 -8.55
C LEU A 475 -16.64 21.24 -7.78
N GLY A 476 -16.54 20.79 -6.53
CA GLY A 476 -15.34 20.91 -5.73
C GLY A 476 -15.07 19.60 -5.01
N ILE A 477 -13.86 19.08 -5.14
CA ILE A 477 -13.43 17.79 -4.54
C ILE A 477 -12.29 18.06 -3.56
N CYS A 478 -12.35 17.51 -2.34
CA CYS A 478 -11.31 17.69 -1.31
C CYS A 478 -10.99 19.19 -1.08
N ASN A 479 -9.83 19.69 -1.52
CA ASN A 479 -9.46 21.11 -1.46
C ASN A 479 -10.43 22.03 -2.19
N GLY A 480 -10.98 21.57 -3.32
CA GLY A 480 -12.04 22.25 -4.02
C GLY A 480 -13.33 22.34 -3.20
N PHE A 481 -13.71 21.29 -2.46
CA PHE A 481 -14.89 21.32 -1.59
C PHE A 481 -14.71 22.34 -0.46
N GLN A 482 -13.54 22.35 0.18
CA GLN A 482 -13.20 23.34 1.20
C GLN A 482 -13.30 24.77 0.67
N ALA A 483 -12.84 25.00 -0.57
CA ALA A 483 -12.99 26.28 -1.25
C ALA A 483 -14.47 26.65 -1.50
N LEU A 484 -15.31 25.69 -1.91
CA LEU A 484 -16.76 25.93 -2.10
C LEU A 484 -17.45 26.37 -0.81
N ILE A 485 -17.13 25.73 0.33
CA ILE A 485 -17.69 26.15 1.63
C ILE A 485 -17.16 27.54 1.99
N LYS A 486 -15.86 27.80 1.83
CA LYS A 486 -15.27 29.13 2.11
C LYS A 486 -15.80 30.22 1.18
N LEU A 487 -16.36 29.88 0.02
CA LEU A 487 -17.02 30.84 -0.86
C LEU A 487 -18.50 31.04 -0.49
N GLY A 488 -19.09 30.18 0.33
CA GLY A 488 -20.53 30.14 0.60
C GLY A 488 -21.36 29.47 -0.51
N LEU A 489 -20.70 28.93 -1.53
CA LEU A 489 -21.35 28.18 -2.61
C LEU A 489 -22.02 26.91 -2.09
N VAL A 490 -21.48 26.32 -1.01
CA VAL A 490 -22.17 25.33 -0.20
C VAL A 490 -22.29 25.88 1.22
N PRO A 491 -23.50 25.90 1.83
CA PRO A 491 -24.76 25.36 1.32
C PRO A 491 -25.60 26.37 0.49
N TYR A 492 -25.15 27.61 0.29
CA TYR A 492 -26.06 28.68 -0.13
C TYR A 492 -26.18 28.89 -1.65
N GLY A 493 -25.32 28.27 -2.46
CA GLY A 493 -25.37 28.38 -3.92
C GLY A 493 -24.98 29.75 -4.48
N GLU A 494 -24.29 30.59 -3.71
CA GLU A 494 -23.76 31.88 -4.18
C GLU A 494 -22.50 32.30 -3.42
N ILE A 495 -21.60 32.99 -4.12
CA ILE A 495 -20.39 33.53 -3.49
C ILE A 495 -20.78 34.68 -2.56
N ARG A 496 -20.43 34.57 -1.28
CA ARG A 496 -20.74 35.56 -0.25
C ARG A 496 -19.59 35.70 0.76
N ASP A 497 -19.69 36.73 1.57
CA ASP A 497 -18.84 36.87 2.75
C ASP A 497 -19.28 35.85 3.81
N ILE A 498 -18.28 35.24 4.47
CA ILE A 498 -18.50 34.26 5.52
C ILE A 498 -18.67 35.02 6.84
N ASP A 499 -19.67 34.65 7.64
CA ASP A 499 -19.81 35.10 9.01
C ASP A 499 -19.40 34.01 10.02
N ALA A 500 -19.26 34.38 11.29
CA ALA A 500 -18.77 33.51 12.36
C ALA A 500 -19.67 32.27 12.65
N THR A 501 -20.88 32.20 12.08
CA THR A 501 -21.81 31.07 12.28
C THR A 501 -21.65 29.97 11.23
N GLN A 502 -20.75 30.15 10.26
CA GLN A 502 -20.61 29.24 9.12
C GLN A 502 -19.57 28.12 9.35
N PRO A 503 -19.71 26.96 8.68
CA PRO A 503 -19.01 25.71 9.06
C PRO A 503 -17.48 25.71 8.88
N THR A 504 -16.91 26.70 8.19
CA THR A 504 -15.48 26.75 7.78
C THR A 504 -14.53 27.39 8.79
N LEU A 505 -15.03 27.83 9.94
CA LEU A 505 -14.26 28.64 10.90
C LEU A 505 -14.04 27.97 12.26
N THR A 506 -14.18 26.64 12.34
CA THR A 506 -13.70 25.87 13.52
C THR A 506 -12.23 25.55 13.42
#